data_AF-A0AAU0QTT9-F1
#
_entry.id   AF-A0AAU0QTT9-F1
#
_cell.length_a   1.000
_cell.length_b   1.000
_cell.length_c   1.000
_cell.angle_alpha   90.00
_cell.angle_beta   90.00
_cell.angle_gamma   90.00
#
_symmetry.space_group_name_H-M   'P 1'
#
loop_
_entity.id
_entity.type
_entity.pdbx_description
1 polymer ?
#
loop_
_entity_poly.entity_id
_entity_poly.type
_entity_poly.pdbx_seq_one_letter_code
_entity_poly.pdbx_strand_id
1 'polypeptide(L)'
;MRNIQSRQIIKEVFMVLIGSFILAAALYHIHFQNHLTEGGFVGIALFIQNFYDISPSISTVMMDIPIILLCASLLGRKMVGYSFLGSISFGVFYSLMENYSPFTVDLSNNLFIAAVVGGALAGIGLGFILRFGGATGGDDILTIVLSKKTRFTIGQIFFVFDAIVLALSLYYLNWTEIAFTILSIAVQAKTLDLIYYPKTEKAEEKQPVSIPMSKKHATN
;
A
#
# COMPACT_ATOMS: atom_id res chain seq x y z
N MET A 1 -30.47 -13.66 8.01
CA MET A 1 -29.15 -13.81 7.32
C MET A 1 -28.86 -12.68 6.33
N ARG A 2 -29.79 -12.29 5.44
CA ARG A 2 -29.62 -11.20 4.46
C ARG A 2 -29.22 -9.83 5.06
N ASN A 3 -29.85 -9.40 6.17
CA ASN A 3 -29.51 -8.14 6.84
C ASN A 3 -28.10 -8.08 7.46
N ILE A 4 -27.53 -9.22 7.83
CA ILE A 4 -26.18 -9.28 8.43
C ILE A 4 -25.13 -9.14 7.32
N GLN A 5 -25.34 -9.82 6.18
CA GLN A 5 -24.47 -9.69 5.01
C GLN A 5 -24.47 -8.27 4.44
N SER A 6 -25.63 -7.61 4.34
CA SER A 6 -25.72 -6.22 3.88
C SER A 6 -24.99 -5.25 4.79
N ARG A 7 -25.12 -5.39 6.12
CA ARG A 7 -24.38 -4.56 7.10
C ARG A 7 -22.87 -4.74 6.98
N GLN A 8 -22.41 -5.95 6.70
CA GLN A 8 -20.99 -6.23 6.53
C GLN A 8 -20.43 -5.61 5.25
N ILE A 9 -21.13 -5.73 4.13
CA ILE A 9 -20.72 -5.10 2.86
C ILE A 9 -20.66 -3.58 3.00
N ILE A 10 -21.66 -2.97 3.65
CA ILE A 10 -21.66 -1.52 3.89
C ILE A 10 -20.44 -1.10 4.72
N LYS A 11 -20.11 -1.85 5.77
CA LYS A 11 -18.94 -1.59 6.59
C LYS A 11 -17.64 -1.71 5.78
N GLU A 12 -17.50 -2.74 4.96
CA GLU A 12 -16.32 -2.97 4.11
C GLU A 12 -16.13 -1.83 3.11
N VAL A 13 -17.19 -1.47 2.37
CA VAL A 13 -17.19 -0.35 1.41
C VAL A 13 -16.84 0.96 2.12
N PHE A 14 -17.49 1.25 3.26
CA PHE A 14 -17.25 2.47 4.02
C PHE A 14 -15.79 2.56 4.52
N MET A 15 -15.22 1.45 4.97
CA MET A 15 -13.83 1.40 5.43
C MET A 15 -12.83 1.57 4.29
N VAL A 16 -13.11 1.00 3.10
CA VAL A 16 -12.31 1.24 1.90
C VAL A 16 -12.36 2.73 1.52
N LEU A 17 -13.55 3.34 1.52
CA LEU A 17 -13.71 4.77 1.22
C LEU A 17 -12.94 5.67 2.20
N ILE A 18 -13.07 5.41 3.51
CA ILE A 18 -12.32 6.17 4.52
C ILE A 18 -10.82 5.95 4.36
N GLY A 19 -10.39 4.71 4.14
CA GLY A 19 -8.98 4.38 3.93
C GLY A 19 -8.42 5.14 2.72
N SER A 20 -9.14 5.13 1.59
CA SER A 20 -8.78 5.88 0.38
C SER A 20 -8.71 7.38 0.62
N PHE A 21 -9.65 7.95 1.39
CA PHE A 21 -9.62 9.38 1.74
C PHE A 21 -8.42 9.74 2.61
N ILE A 22 -8.14 8.96 3.66
CA ILE A 22 -6.99 9.18 4.55
C ILE A 22 -5.69 9.05 3.77
N LEU A 23 -5.58 8.03 2.91
CA LEU A 23 -4.41 7.83 2.07
C LEU A 23 -4.22 9.03 1.14
N ALA A 24 -5.25 9.44 0.40
CA ALA A 24 -5.18 10.60 -0.48
C ALA A 24 -4.75 11.89 0.25
N ALA A 25 -5.30 12.14 1.45
CA ALA A 25 -4.93 13.30 2.26
C ALA A 25 -3.46 13.27 2.71
N ALA A 26 -2.98 12.10 3.15
CA ALA A 26 -1.58 11.94 3.56
C ALA A 26 -0.63 12.15 2.38
N LEU A 27 -0.95 11.55 1.24
CA LEU A 27 -0.12 11.60 0.04
C LEU A 27 -0.11 13.01 -0.58
N TYR A 28 -1.26 13.67 -0.70
CA TYR A 28 -1.30 15.02 -1.27
C TYR A 28 -0.79 16.09 -0.31
N HIS A 29 -1.42 16.24 0.87
CA HIS A 29 -1.11 17.37 1.77
C HIS A 29 0.24 17.23 2.46
N ILE A 30 0.70 16.00 2.73
CA ILE A 30 1.97 15.81 3.44
C ILE A 30 3.07 15.41 2.49
N HIS A 31 2.92 14.36 1.67
CA HIS A 31 4.03 13.90 0.83
C HIS A 31 4.31 14.86 -0.33
N PHE A 32 3.33 15.06 -1.21
CA PHE A 32 3.48 15.86 -2.43
C PHE A 32 3.86 17.31 -2.14
N GLN A 33 3.17 17.97 -1.21
CA GLN A 33 3.45 19.37 -0.85
C GLN A 33 4.80 19.57 -0.14
N ASN A 34 5.41 18.52 0.44
CA ASN A 34 6.71 18.59 1.13
C ASN A 34 7.84 17.89 0.38
N HIS A 35 7.63 17.59 -0.90
CA HIS A 35 8.61 16.92 -1.77
C HIS A 35 9.08 15.56 -1.26
N LEU A 36 8.28 14.90 -0.42
CA LEU A 36 8.51 13.51 -0.07
C LEU A 36 7.97 12.65 -1.22
N THR A 37 8.87 11.96 -1.89
CA THR A 37 8.49 11.04 -2.98
C THR A 37 7.85 9.78 -2.40
N GLU A 38 6.96 9.17 -3.17
CA GLU A 38 6.41 7.84 -2.91
C GLU A 38 7.17 6.77 -3.69
N GLY A 39 7.22 5.55 -3.12
CA GLY A 39 7.79 4.39 -3.79
C GLY A 39 6.80 3.72 -4.75
N GLY A 40 6.88 2.40 -4.84
CA GLY A 40 5.92 1.60 -5.58
C GLY A 40 5.95 1.81 -7.09
N PHE A 41 4.81 1.53 -7.73
CA PHE A 41 4.68 1.76 -9.17
C PHE A 41 4.70 3.25 -9.53
N VAL A 42 4.31 4.13 -8.60
CA VAL A 42 4.39 5.59 -8.77
C VAL A 42 5.84 6.03 -8.88
N GLY A 43 6.74 5.54 -8.02
CA GLY A 43 8.18 5.85 -8.13
C GLY A 43 8.80 5.34 -9.43
N ILE A 44 8.40 4.15 -9.92
CA ILE A 44 8.85 3.63 -11.22
C ILE A 44 8.34 4.53 -12.35
N ALA A 45 7.09 4.98 -12.25
CA ALA A 45 6.48 5.85 -13.23
C ALA A 45 7.17 7.22 -13.32
N LEU A 46 7.62 7.78 -12.18
CA LEU A 46 8.46 9.00 -12.15
C LEU A 46 9.83 8.79 -12.80
N PHE A 47 10.46 7.64 -12.56
CA PHE A 47 11.71 7.27 -13.24
C PHE A 47 11.51 7.21 -14.76
N ILE A 48 10.44 6.58 -15.23
CA ILE A 48 10.11 6.50 -16.67
C ILE A 48 9.84 7.90 -17.24
N GLN A 49 9.11 8.74 -16.52
CA GLN A 49 8.85 10.12 -16.94
C GLN A 49 10.16 10.89 -17.17
N ASN A 50 11.13 10.74 -16.28
CA ASN A 50 12.39 11.47 -16.39
C ASN A 50 13.23 11.07 -17.62
N PHE A 51 13.14 9.83 -18.09
CA PHE A 51 13.94 9.33 -19.24
C PHE A 51 13.19 9.35 -20.57
N TYR A 52 11.88 9.10 -20.54
CA TYR A 52 11.06 8.89 -21.74
C TYR A 52 9.92 9.92 -21.88
N ASP A 53 9.80 10.86 -20.94
CA ASP A 53 8.75 11.91 -20.90
C ASP A 53 7.31 11.35 -20.95
N ILE A 54 7.14 10.11 -20.49
CA ILE A 54 5.84 9.46 -20.38
C ILE A 54 5.21 9.86 -19.04
N SER A 55 3.98 10.37 -19.08
CA SER A 55 3.24 10.75 -17.89
C SER A 55 3.16 9.61 -16.86
N PRO A 56 3.38 9.88 -15.56
CA PRO A 56 3.30 8.87 -14.52
C PRO A 56 1.96 8.14 -14.50
N SER A 57 0.86 8.86 -14.76
CA SER A 57 -0.49 8.29 -14.82
C SER A 57 -0.65 7.22 -15.89
N ILE A 58 0.06 7.34 -17.01
CA ILE A 58 0.02 6.33 -18.09
C ILE A 58 0.86 5.13 -17.67
N SER A 59 2.08 5.38 -17.20
CA SER A 59 3.03 4.36 -16.79
C SER A 59 2.49 3.49 -15.65
N THR A 60 1.87 4.08 -14.62
CA THR A 60 1.26 3.33 -13.51
C THR A 60 0.12 2.44 -14.00
N VAL A 61 -0.80 2.97 -14.81
CA VAL A 61 -1.92 2.19 -15.36
C VAL A 61 -1.42 1.02 -16.22
N MET A 62 -0.37 1.22 -17.02
CA MET A 62 0.23 0.15 -17.82
C MET A 62 0.87 -0.95 -16.98
N MET A 63 1.42 -0.62 -15.79
CA MET A 63 1.98 -1.60 -14.86
C MET A 63 0.89 -2.28 -14.01
N ASP A 64 -0.15 -1.55 -13.61
CA ASP A 64 -1.24 -2.03 -12.77
C ASP A 64 -2.11 -3.07 -13.47
N ILE A 65 -2.52 -2.80 -14.72
CA ILE A 65 -3.46 -3.66 -15.45
C ILE A 65 -2.96 -5.11 -15.55
N PRO A 66 -1.71 -5.39 -16.00
CA PRO A 66 -1.20 -6.76 -16.07
C PRO A 66 -1.16 -7.45 -14.71
N ILE A 67 -0.72 -6.75 -13.67
CA ILE A 67 -0.60 -7.31 -12.32
C ILE A 67 -1.97 -7.65 -11.76
N ILE A 68 -2.94 -6.73 -11.90
CA ILE A 68 -4.33 -6.95 -11.49
C ILE A 68 -4.89 -8.16 -12.23
N LEU A 69 -4.67 -8.30 -13.55
CA LEU A 69 -5.18 -9.43 -14.33
C LEU A 69 -4.54 -10.76 -13.92
N LEU A 70 -3.21 -10.79 -13.74
CA LEU A 70 -2.47 -11.99 -13.31
C LEU A 70 -2.94 -12.44 -11.93
N CYS A 71 -3.12 -11.49 -11.02
CA CYS A 71 -3.43 -11.75 -9.64
C CYS A 71 -4.95 -11.89 -9.38
N ALA A 72 -5.83 -11.41 -10.27
CA ALA A 72 -7.28 -11.52 -10.12
C ALA A 72 -7.77 -12.95 -9.87
N SER A 73 -7.09 -13.94 -10.48
CA SER A 73 -7.37 -15.36 -10.27
C SER A 73 -7.04 -15.85 -8.85
N LEU A 74 -6.10 -15.20 -8.16
CA LEU A 74 -5.58 -15.59 -6.84
C LEU A 74 -6.28 -14.86 -5.66
N LEU A 75 -6.78 -13.63 -5.86
CA LEU A 75 -7.33 -12.81 -4.76
C LEU A 75 -8.86 -12.92 -4.58
N GLY A 76 -9.54 -13.56 -5.53
CA GLY A 76 -11.00 -13.74 -5.48
C GLY A 76 -11.77 -12.50 -5.92
N ARG A 77 -12.99 -12.71 -6.44
CA ARG A 77 -13.82 -11.66 -7.08
C ARG A 77 -14.13 -10.47 -6.19
N LYS A 78 -14.31 -10.71 -4.88
CA LYS A 78 -14.60 -9.66 -3.90
C LYS A 78 -13.44 -8.67 -3.80
N MET A 79 -12.21 -9.19 -3.75
CA MET A 79 -11.03 -8.34 -3.60
C MET A 79 -10.77 -7.51 -4.85
N VAL A 80 -10.94 -8.09 -6.03
CA VAL A 80 -10.84 -7.35 -7.31
C VAL A 80 -11.84 -6.19 -7.33
N GLY A 81 -13.10 -6.44 -6.95
CA GLY A 81 -14.13 -5.40 -6.90
C GLY A 81 -13.82 -4.27 -5.91
N TYR A 82 -13.33 -4.60 -4.71
CA TYR A 82 -12.95 -3.61 -3.71
C TYR A 82 -11.64 -2.90 -4.03
N SER A 83 -10.74 -3.53 -4.80
CA SER A 83 -9.53 -2.88 -5.32
C SER A 83 -9.89 -1.84 -6.37
N PHE A 84 -10.84 -2.15 -7.26
CA PHE A 84 -11.35 -1.18 -8.22
C PHE A 84 -12.03 0.01 -7.51
N LEU A 85 -12.85 -0.28 -6.49
CA LEU A 85 -13.46 0.78 -5.66
C LEU A 85 -12.39 1.62 -4.95
N GLY A 86 -11.40 0.98 -4.32
CA GLY A 86 -10.32 1.65 -3.58
C GLY A 86 -9.48 2.55 -4.48
N SER A 87 -9.09 2.05 -5.65
CA SER A 87 -8.31 2.78 -6.66
C SER A 87 -9.06 3.99 -7.20
N ILE A 88 -10.33 3.82 -7.63
CA ILE A 88 -11.15 4.96 -8.09
C ILE A 88 -11.37 5.98 -6.98
N SER A 89 -11.73 5.52 -5.78
CA SER A 89 -12.02 6.42 -4.66
C SER A 89 -10.78 7.20 -4.25
N PHE A 90 -9.62 6.54 -4.20
CA PHE A 90 -8.33 7.19 -3.97
C PHE A 90 -8.04 8.25 -5.03
N GLY A 91 -8.12 7.89 -6.32
CA GLY A 91 -7.86 8.82 -7.43
C GLY A 91 -8.81 10.03 -7.43
N VAL A 92 -10.10 9.82 -7.16
CA VAL A 92 -11.08 10.91 -7.02
C VAL A 92 -10.74 11.81 -5.84
N PHE A 93 -10.46 11.26 -4.66
CA PHE A 93 -10.13 12.08 -3.49
C PHE A 93 -8.81 12.83 -3.68
N TYR A 94 -7.79 12.18 -4.25
CA TYR A 94 -6.52 12.80 -4.56
C TYR A 94 -6.71 13.97 -5.54
N SER A 95 -7.43 13.74 -6.65
CA SER A 95 -7.72 14.80 -7.64
C SER A 95 -8.54 15.95 -7.05
N LEU A 96 -9.49 15.66 -6.15
CA LEU A 96 -10.25 16.70 -5.46
C LEU A 96 -9.35 17.55 -4.56
N MET A 97 -8.42 16.91 -3.84
CA MET A 97 -7.45 17.62 -3.00
C MET A 97 -6.48 18.45 -3.85
N GLU A 98 -6.02 17.89 -4.96
CA GLU A 98 -5.11 18.54 -5.90
C GLU A 98 -5.69 19.80 -6.54
N ASN A 99 -6.93 19.73 -7.00
CA ASN A 99 -7.53 20.81 -7.79
C ASN A 99 -8.32 21.83 -6.95
N TYR A 100 -8.81 21.42 -5.76
CA TYR A 100 -9.75 22.24 -5.00
C TYR A 100 -9.35 22.48 -3.54
N SER A 101 -8.29 21.85 -3.02
CA SER A 101 -7.93 22.10 -1.63
C SER A 101 -7.29 23.48 -1.45
N PRO A 102 -7.83 24.36 -0.59
CA PRO A 102 -7.18 25.63 -0.27
C PRO A 102 -6.08 25.46 0.78
N PHE A 103 -5.87 24.25 1.30
CA PHE A 103 -4.96 23.98 2.40
C PHE A 103 -3.58 23.59 1.88
N THR A 104 -2.58 24.37 2.28
CA THR A 104 -1.17 24.05 2.10
C THR A 104 -0.55 23.73 3.46
N VAL A 105 0.03 22.53 3.59
CA VAL A 105 0.73 22.07 4.78
C VAL A 105 2.22 22.11 4.45
N ASP A 106 2.82 23.27 4.71
CA ASP A 106 4.26 23.45 4.55
C ASP A 106 5.00 23.01 5.82
N LEU A 107 5.62 21.84 5.71
CA LEU A 107 6.52 21.21 6.66
C LEU A 107 7.94 21.11 6.08
N SER A 108 8.30 21.92 5.09
CA SER A 108 9.63 21.92 4.45
C SER A 108 10.77 22.08 5.47
N ASN A 109 10.57 22.92 6.49
CA ASN A 109 11.53 23.14 7.58
C ASN A 109 11.51 22.01 8.65
N ASN A 110 10.54 21.10 8.59
CA ASN A 110 10.33 20.03 9.56
C ASN A 110 10.03 18.69 8.86
N LEU A 111 10.85 18.32 7.86
CA LEU A 111 10.71 17.08 7.07
C LEU A 111 10.61 15.80 7.93
N PHE A 112 11.19 15.78 9.14
CA PHE A 112 11.02 14.68 10.08
C PHE A 112 9.54 14.48 10.47
N ILE A 113 8.83 15.56 10.77
CA ILE A 113 7.41 15.52 11.13
C ILE A 113 6.60 15.10 9.90
N ALA A 114 6.91 15.65 8.74
CA ALA A 114 6.27 15.27 7.48
C ALA A 114 6.41 13.76 7.21
N ALA A 115 7.61 13.21 7.36
CA ALA A 115 7.88 11.79 7.15
C ALA A 115 7.13 10.90 8.16
N VAL A 116 7.18 11.23 9.45
CA VAL A 116 6.54 10.39 10.48
C VAL A 116 5.02 10.47 10.40
N VAL A 117 4.45 11.67 10.27
CA VAL A 117 2.99 11.87 10.24
C VAL A 117 2.42 11.42 8.90
N GLY A 118 3.06 11.79 7.79
CA GLY A 118 2.70 11.36 6.43
C GLY A 118 2.72 9.84 6.30
N GLY A 119 3.85 9.22 6.66
CA GLY A 119 3.98 7.76 6.64
C GLY A 119 2.96 7.06 7.54
N ALA A 120 2.73 7.56 8.76
CA ALA A 120 1.74 6.96 9.66
C ALA A 120 0.32 7.05 9.09
N LEU A 121 -0.11 8.22 8.60
CA LEU A 121 -1.44 8.40 8.03
C LEU A 121 -1.62 7.59 6.74
N ALA A 122 -0.62 7.58 5.85
CA ALA A 122 -0.63 6.76 4.65
C ALA A 122 -0.73 5.27 5.00
N GLY A 123 0.02 4.81 6.02
CA GLY A 123 -0.03 3.43 6.50
C GLY A 123 -1.39 3.06 7.12
N ILE A 124 -2.05 4.00 7.81
CA ILE A 124 -3.42 3.81 8.32
C ILE A 124 -4.41 3.68 7.17
N GLY A 125 -4.35 4.61 6.22
CA GLY A 125 -5.24 4.65 5.05
C GLY A 125 -5.13 3.36 4.25
N LEU A 126 -3.92 3.03 3.80
CA LEU A 126 -3.67 1.81 3.03
C LEU A 126 -3.97 0.55 3.85
N GLY A 127 -3.57 0.50 5.12
CA GLY A 127 -3.87 -0.62 6.01
C GLY A 127 -5.37 -0.91 6.13
N PHE A 128 -6.24 0.12 6.19
CA PHE A 128 -7.68 -0.09 6.17
C PHE A 128 -8.16 -0.65 4.83
N ILE A 129 -7.71 -0.09 3.71
CA ILE A 129 -8.10 -0.57 2.38
C ILE A 129 -7.76 -2.06 2.24
N LEU A 130 -6.52 -2.44 2.54
CA LEU A 130 -6.06 -3.82 2.41
C LEU A 130 -6.78 -4.77 3.38
N ARG A 131 -7.00 -4.33 4.63
CA ARG A 131 -7.68 -5.13 5.66
C ARG A 131 -9.11 -5.49 5.29
N PHE A 132 -9.83 -4.59 4.61
CA PHE A 132 -11.19 -4.85 4.16
C PHE A 132 -11.25 -5.48 2.76
N GLY A 133 -10.10 -5.93 2.24
CA GLY A 133 -9.99 -6.68 1.00
C GLY A 133 -9.97 -5.79 -0.24
N GLY A 134 -9.62 -4.51 -0.13
CA GLY A 134 -9.33 -3.65 -1.26
C GLY A 134 -7.83 -3.53 -1.55
N ALA A 135 -7.50 -2.71 -2.53
CA ALA A 135 -6.16 -2.24 -2.89
C ALA A 135 -6.32 -0.92 -3.66
N THR A 136 -5.24 -0.15 -3.80
CA THR A 136 -5.23 1.11 -4.55
C THR A 136 -4.51 1.00 -5.88
N GLY A 137 -3.51 0.12 -5.96
CA GLY A 137 -2.76 -0.20 -7.18
C GLY A 137 -2.49 -1.70 -7.35
N GLY A 138 -1.76 -2.04 -8.41
CA GLY A 138 -1.27 -3.38 -8.68
C GLY A 138 -0.11 -3.78 -7.76
N ASP A 139 0.72 -2.83 -7.34
CA ASP A 139 1.80 -3.05 -6.37
C ASP A 139 1.29 -3.49 -4.99
N ASP A 140 0.17 -2.94 -4.52
CA ASP A 140 -0.52 -3.41 -3.31
C ASP A 140 -0.92 -4.89 -3.43
N ILE A 141 -1.51 -5.26 -4.57
CA ILE A 141 -1.95 -6.62 -4.86
C ILE A 141 -0.74 -7.56 -4.94
N LEU A 142 0.32 -7.13 -5.61
CA LEU A 142 1.58 -7.87 -5.70
C LEU A 142 2.16 -8.11 -4.32
N THR A 143 2.18 -7.08 -3.47
CA THR A 143 2.66 -7.15 -2.08
C THR A 143 1.87 -8.18 -1.27
N ILE A 144 0.53 -8.19 -1.40
CA ILE A 144 -0.33 -9.18 -0.74
C ILE A 144 -0.03 -10.60 -1.23
N VAL A 145 0.08 -10.80 -2.55
CA VAL A 145 0.36 -12.12 -3.13
C VAL A 145 1.73 -12.63 -2.69
N LEU A 146 2.74 -11.75 -2.68
CA LEU A 146 4.08 -12.12 -2.28
C LEU A 146 4.18 -12.37 -0.78
N SER A 147 3.42 -11.65 0.05
CA SER A 147 3.34 -11.92 1.49
C SER A 147 2.76 -13.29 1.76
N LYS A 148 1.71 -13.70 1.03
CA LYS A 148 1.13 -15.06 1.14
C LYS A 148 2.07 -16.17 0.70
N LYS A 149 3.04 -15.87 -0.16
CA LYS A 149 4.01 -16.85 -0.70
C LYS A 149 5.32 -16.88 0.08
N THR A 150 5.58 -15.90 0.94
CA THR A 150 6.83 -15.75 1.69
C THR A 150 6.54 -15.72 3.19
N ARG A 151 7.58 -15.55 4.01
CA ARG A 151 7.43 -15.37 5.48
C ARG A 151 7.41 -13.89 5.89
N PHE A 152 7.43 -12.99 4.91
CA PHE A 152 7.50 -11.56 5.14
C PHE A 152 6.10 -10.97 5.25
N THR A 153 5.97 -9.96 6.10
CA THR A 153 4.73 -9.19 6.24
C THR A 153 4.51 -8.31 5.00
N ILE A 154 3.26 -7.85 4.81
CA ILE A 154 2.93 -6.91 3.72
C ILE A 154 3.79 -5.65 3.82
N GLY A 155 3.94 -5.07 5.01
CA GLY A 155 4.78 -3.89 5.23
C GLY A 155 6.25 -4.13 4.91
N GLN A 156 6.80 -5.31 5.21
CA GLN A 156 8.19 -5.63 4.87
C GLN A 156 8.41 -5.71 3.36
N ILE A 157 7.48 -6.33 2.63
CA ILE A 157 7.58 -6.44 1.17
C ILE A 157 7.39 -5.06 0.53
N PHE A 158 6.41 -4.30 1.00
CA PHE A 158 6.18 -2.92 0.60
C PHE A 158 7.44 -2.07 0.77
N PHE A 159 8.07 -2.11 1.96
CA PHE A 159 9.29 -1.37 2.24
C PHE A 159 10.45 -1.75 1.31
N VAL A 160 10.67 -3.05 1.07
CA VAL A 160 11.75 -3.50 0.19
C VAL A 160 11.50 -3.08 -1.26
N PHE A 161 10.26 -3.22 -1.73
CA PHE A 161 9.89 -2.82 -3.08
C PHE A 161 10.11 -1.32 -3.27
N ASP A 162 9.60 -0.51 -2.35
CA ASP A 162 9.76 0.94 -2.38
C ASP A 162 11.21 1.38 -2.23
N ALA A 163 12.01 0.71 -1.41
CA ALA A 163 13.43 1.02 -1.28
C ALA A 163 14.21 0.74 -2.58
N ILE A 164 13.87 -0.33 -3.31
CA ILE A 164 14.47 -0.63 -4.62
C ILE A 164 14.10 0.45 -5.62
N VAL A 165 12.82 0.86 -5.66
CA VAL A 165 12.35 1.90 -6.57
C VAL A 165 13.00 3.24 -6.24
N LEU A 166 13.04 3.62 -4.96
CA LEU A 166 13.67 4.87 -4.52
C LEU A 166 15.17 4.91 -4.82
N ALA A 167 15.84 3.75 -4.81
CA ALA A 167 17.24 3.67 -5.23
C ALA A 167 17.42 4.03 -6.72
N LEU A 168 16.43 3.77 -7.57
CA LEU A 168 16.45 4.24 -8.97
C LEU A 168 16.26 5.76 -9.06
N SER A 169 15.56 6.34 -8.09
CA SER A 169 15.31 7.78 -7.98
C SER A 169 16.46 8.60 -7.41
N LEU A 170 17.53 7.95 -6.91
CA LEU A 170 18.75 8.59 -6.40
C LEU A 170 19.44 9.53 -7.40
N TYR A 171 19.16 9.37 -8.69
CA TYR A 171 19.78 10.18 -9.73
C TYR A 171 19.25 11.63 -9.78
N TYR A 172 18.02 11.89 -9.31
CA TYR A 172 17.37 13.20 -9.47
C TYR A 172 16.86 13.83 -8.16
N LEU A 173 16.83 13.11 -7.04
CA LEU A 173 16.44 13.66 -5.72
C LEU A 173 17.64 14.12 -4.88
N ASN A 174 17.38 15.06 -3.97
CA ASN A 174 18.34 15.45 -2.94
C ASN A 174 18.47 14.37 -1.86
N TRP A 175 19.69 14.15 -1.34
CA TRP A 175 19.96 13.16 -0.28
C TRP A 175 19.05 13.32 0.96
N THR A 176 18.71 14.55 1.32
CA THR A 176 17.84 14.87 2.45
C THR A 176 16.41 14.36 2.23
N GLU A 177 15.83 14.64 1.05
CA GLU A 177 14.48 14.19 0.68
C GLU A 177 14.41 12.66 0.67
N ILE A 178 15.44 12.01 0.13
CA ILE A 178 15.53 10.54 0.09
C ILE A 178 15.56 9.95 1.49
N ALA A 179 16.38 10.50 2.40
CA ALA A 179 16.46 10.00 3.77
C ALA A 179 15.09 10.10 4.48
N PHE A 180 14.38 11.21 4.29
CA PHE A 180 13.05 11.40 4.89
C PHE A 180 11.96 10.58 4.18
N THR A 181 12.06 10.35 2.88
CA THR A 181 11.18 9.42 2.16
C THR A 181 11.38 7.99 2.66
N ILE A 182 12.61 7.50 2.83
CA ILE A 182 12.88 6.18 3.42
C ILE A 182 12.27 6.07 4.82
N LEU A 183 12.42 7.12 5.64
CA LEU A 183 11.81 7.17 6.96
C LEU A 183 10.28 7.09 6.87
N SER A 184 9.67 7.85 5.96
CA SER A 184 8.22 7.84 5.74
C SER A 184 7.73 6.45 5.34
N ILE A 185 8.37 5.81 4.35
CA ILE A 185 8.05 4.46 3.89
C ILE A 185 8.22 3.45 5.02
N ALA A 186 9.26 3.56 5.86
CA ALA A 186 9.45 2.68 7.01
C ALA A 186 8.34 2.82 8.05
N VAL A 187 7.88 4.05 8.32
CA VAL A 187 6.76 4.32 9.23
C VAL A 187 5.44 3.81 8.62
N GLN A 188 5.23 4.04 7.32
CA GLN A 188 4.09 3.56 6.56
C GLN A 188 4.00 2.04 6.61
N ALA A 189 5.09 1.33 6.29
CA ALA A 189 5.16 -0.13 6.34
C ALA A 189 4.80 -0.68 7.73
N LYS A 190 5.38 -0.12 8.80
CA LYS A 190 5.07 -0.55 10.18
C LYS A 190 3.62 -0.29 10.56
N THR A 191 3.09 0.86 10.16
CA THR A 191 1.72 1.25 10.50
C THR A 191 0.71 0.41 9.72
N LEU A 192 0.99 0.16 8.45
CA LEU A 192 0.23 -0.75 7.60
C LEU A 192 0.14 -2.14 8.24
N ASP A 193 1.28 -2.72 8.65
CA ASP A 193 1.30 -4.03 9.31
C ASP A 193 0.48 -4.04 10.61
N LEU A 194 0.53 -2.95 11.38
CA LEU A 194 -0.22 -2.83 12.63
C LEU A 194 -1.73 -2.81 12.39
N ILE A 195 -2.17 -2.14 11.33
CA ILE A 195 -3.60 -2.05 10.98
C ILE A 195 -4.09 -3.32 10.32
N TYR A 196 -3.28 -3.89 9.40
CA TYR A 196 -3.62 -5.09 8.64
C TYR A 196 -3.61 -6.36 9.50
N TYR A 197 -2.65 -6.52 10.41
CA TYR A 197 -2.53 -7.65 11.35
C TYR A 197 -2.83 -7.21 12.79
N PRO A 198 -4.10 -7.13 13.22
CA PRO A 198 -4.43 -6.84 14.62
C PRO A 198 -3.77 -7.85 15.55
N LYS A 199 -3.31 -7.39 16.72
CA LYS A 199 -2.54 -8.18 17.72
C LYS A 199 -3.14 -9.54 18.11
N THR A 200 -4.41 -9.83 17.80
CA THR A 200 -5.06 -11.12 18.01
C THR A 200 -4.55 -12.26 17.12
N GLU A 201 -3.87 -11.98 16.01
CA GLU A 201 -3.48 -13.01 15.01
C GLU A 201 -1.97 -13.34 15.02
N LYS A 202 -1.15 -12.52 15.70
CA LYS A 202 0.31 -12.75 15.84
C LYS A 202 0.69 -13.97 16.70
N ALA A 203 -0.27 -14.64 17.33
CA ALA A 203 -0.03 -15.78 18.20
C ALA A 203 0.02 -17.14 17.47
N GLU A 204 -0.62 -17.28 16.29
CA GLU A 204 -0.74 -18.59 15.62
C GLU A 204 0.24 -18.80 14.45
N GLU A 205 0.72 -17.73 13.81
CA GLU A 205 1.49 -17.87 12.56
C GLU A 205 3.02 -18.10 12.75
N LYS A 206 3.47 -18.26 14.00
CA LYS A 206 4.90 -18.50 14.34
C LYS A 206 5.23 -19.94 14.74
N GLN A 207 4.35 -20.91 14.51
CA GLN A 207 4.73 -22.32 14.60
C GLN A 207 4.97 -22.90 13.20
N PRO A 208 6.17 -23.41 12.88
CA PRO A 208 6.35 -24.19 11.67
C PRO A 208 5.42 -25.40 11.76
N VAL A 209 4.65 -25.65 10.70
CA VAL A 209 3.83 -26.85 10.55
C VAL A 209 4.73 -28.06 10.80
N SER A 210 4.56 -28.70 11.96
CA SER A 210 5.21 -29.96 12.26
C SER A 210 4.64 -31.00 11.30
N ILE A 211 5.45 -31.44 10.33
CA ILE A 211 5.11 -32.57 9.48
C ILE A 211 4.97 -33.78 10.44
N PRO A 212 3.78 -34.40 10.57
CA PRO A 212 3.67 -35.60 11.36
C PRO A 212 4.49 -36.67 10.64
N MET A 213 5.59 -37.11 11.26
CA MET A 213 6.31 -38.28 10.77
C MET A 213 5.33 -39.45 10.80
N SER A 214 5.03 -39.95 9.60
CA SER A 214 4.29 -41.18 9.38
C SER A 214 4.85 -42.27 10.27
N LYS A 215 4.02 -42.81 11.17
CA LYS A 215 4.30 -44.06 11.89
C LYS A 215 4.44 -45.16 10.83
N LYS A 216 5.67 -45.44 10.41
CA LYS A 216 5.95 -46.68 9.71
C LYS A 216 5.65 -47.83 10.67
N HIS A 217 4.77 -48.70 10.17
CA HIS A 217 4.28 -49.91 10.78
C HIS A 217 5.36 -50.74 11.47
N ALA A 218 4.98 -51.30 12.62
CA ALA A 218 5.51 -52.57 13.06
C ALA A 218 5.18 -53.64 12.01
N THR A 219 6.18 -54.39 11.56
CA THR A 219 6.02 -55.80 11.15
C THR A 219 7.36 -56.52 11.27
N ASN A 220 7.31 -57.54 12.14
CA ASN A 220 8.22 -58.67 12.34
C ASN A 220 9.50 -58.45 13.16
#